data_AF-G5SLA6-F1
#
_entry.id   AF-G5SLA6-F1
#
_cell.length_a   1.000
_cell.length_b   1.000
_cell.length_c   1.000
_cell.angle_alpha   90.00
_cell.angle_beta   90.00
_cell.angle_gamma   90.00
#
_symmetry.space_group_name_H-M   'P 1'
#
loop_
_entity.id
_entity.type
_entity.pdbx_description
1 polymer ?
#
loop_
_entity_poly.entity_id
_entity_poly.type
_entity_poly.pdbx_seq_one_letter_code
_entity_poly.pdbx_strand_id
1 'polypeptide(L)'
;MENPFYNDIYEILQTKGCEGLPVGIIAKQVYNRHAGLFNTELTYERVYQNVRFFLWAQSCKPSSPFMGTANRGWYALKPNVCRQMRIDFTEIPSEEATEVPEKEEKTIDYPTLF
;
A
#
# COMPACT_ATOMS: atom_id res chain seq x y z
N MET A 1 -21.96 2.49 -9.02
CA MET A 1 -22.04 1.14 -8.44
C MET A 1 -20.80 0.92 -7.61
N GLU A 2 -20.97 0.88 -6.30
CA GLU A 2 -19.91 0.46 -5.39
C GLU A 2 -19.77 -1.05 -5.50
N ASN A 3 -18.55 -1.54 -5.73
CA ASN A 3 -18.30 -2.98 -5.74
C ASN A 3 -18.23 -3.44 -4.28
N PRO A 4 -19.02 -4.46 -3.85
CA PRO A 4 -18.97 -4.96 -2.48
C PRO A 4 -17.56 -5.41 -2.05
N PHE A 5 -16.72 -5.81 -3.01
CA PHE A 5 -15.35 -6.27 -2.74
C PHE A 5 -14.29 -5.16 -2.85
N TYR A 6 -14.69 -3.88 -2.96
CA TYR A 6 -13.76 -2.77 -3.18
C TYR A 6 -12.64 -2.72 -2.13
N ASN A 7 -13.01 -2.72 -0.85
CA ASN A 7 -12.07 -2.60 0.26
C ASN A 7 -11.08 -3.78 0.28
N ASP A 8 -11.59 -4.99 0.05
CA ASP A 8 -10.72 -6.18 0.00
C ASP A 8 -9.72 -6.13 -1.14
N ILE A 9 -10.17 -5.75 -2.34
CA ILE A 9 -9.31 -5.61 -3.51
C ILE A 9 -8.23 -4.56 -3.25
N TYR A 10 -8.62 -3.43 -2.63
CA TYR A 10 -7.69 -2.35 -2.31
C TYR A 10 -6.62 -2.82 -1.31
N GLU A 11 -7.02 -3.43 -0.19
CA GLU A 11 -6.07 -3.93 0.81
C GLU A 11 -5.13 -5.00 0.25
N ILE A 12 -5.67 -5.96 -0.51
CA ILE A 12 -4.87 -7.01 -1.16
C ILE A 12 -3.77 -6.40 -2.02
N LEU A 13 -4.12 -5.43 -2.86
CA LEU A 13 -3.14 -4.78 -3.73
C LEU A 13 -2.19 -3.86 -2.95
N GLN A 14 -2.65 -3.24 -1.85
CA GLN A 14 -1.81 -2.41 -0.99
C GLN A 14 -0.65 -3.21 -0.37
N THR A 15 -0.87 -4.47 0.01
CA THR A 15 0.20 -5.34 0.56
C THR A 15 1.33 -5.62 -0.43
N LYS A 16 1.05 -5.60 -1.74
CA LYS A 16 2.03 -5.85 -2.80
C LYS A 16 2.58 -4.57 -3.44
N GLY A 17 1.94 -3.43 -3.22
CA GLY A 17 2.38 -2.15 -3.77
C GLY A 17 2.28 -2.08 -5.29
N CYS A 18 3.37 -1.65 -5.95
CA CYS A 18 3.40 -1.36 -7.38
C CYS A 18 3.64 -2.59 -8.28
N GLU A 19 4.11 -3.72 -7.74
CA GLU A 19 4.40 -4.93 -8.53
C GLU A 19 3.14 -5.57 -9.12
N GLY A 20 2.00 -5.37 -8.44
CA GLY A 20 0.71 -5.88 -8.86
C GLY A 20 0.54 -7.38 -8.67
N LEU A 21 -0.70 -7.85 -8.88
CA LEU A 21 -1.10 -9.25 -8.75
C LEU A 21 -1.97 -9.68 -9.93
N PRO A 22 -1.90 -10.96 -10.33
CA PRO A 22 -2.83 -11.50 -11.31
C PRO A 22 -4.24 -11.59 -10.73
N VAL A 23 -5.26 -11.33 -11.57
CA VAL A 23 -6.70 -11.35 -11.16
C VAL A 23 -7.08 -12.63 -10.44
N GLY A 24 -6.57 -13.78 -10.88
CA GLY A 24 -6.88 -15.07 -10.24
C GLY A 24 -6.46 -15.11 -8.77
N ILE A 25 -5.31 -14.55 -8.42
CA ILE A 25 -4.84 -14.49 -7.03
C ILE A 25 -5.70 -13.50 -6.23
N ILE A 26 -5.97 -12.32 -6.79
CA ILE A 26 -6.81 -11.31 -6.14
C ILE A 26 -8.20 -11.89 -5.85
N ALA A 27 -8.85 -12.46 -6.85
CA ALA A 27 -10.17 -13.06 -6.73
C ALA A 27 -10.19 -14.22 -5.72
N LYS A 28 -9.13 -15.04 -5.68
CA LYS A 28 -9.03 -16.14 -4.71
C LYS A 28 -8.90 -15.62 -3.29
N GLN A 29 -8.10 -14.56 -3.06
CA GLN A 29 -7.97 -13.95 -1.74
C GLN A 29 -9.27 -13.26 -1.30
N VAL A 30 -9.94 -12.54 -2.20
CA VAL A 30 -11.27 -11.98 -1.93
C VAL A 30 -12.26 -13.09 -1.60
N TYR A 31 -12.31 -14.16 -2.39
CA TYR A 31 -13.16 -15.31 -2.13
C TYR A 31 -12.86 -15.91 -0.75
N ASN A 32 -11.59 -16.14 -0.41
CA ASN A 32 -11.21 -16.71 0.88
C ASN A 32 -11.59 -15.83 2.09
N ARG A 33 -11.66 -14.50 1.93
CA ARG A 33 -12.12 -13.60 3.00
C ARG A 33 -13.63 -13.69 3.25
N HIS A 34 -14.41 -13.96 2.20
CA HIS A 34 -15.87 -13.99 2.25
C HIS A 34 -16.46 -15.41 2.32
N ALA A 35 -15.65 -16.42 1.97
CA ALA A 35 -16.01 -17.82 2.07
C ALA A 35 -16.11 -18.20 3.56
N GLY A 36 -17.33 -18.52 3.97
CA GLY A 36 -17.64 -18.93 5.34
C GLY A 36 -18.67 -20.05 5.35
N LEU A 37 -18.78 -20.74 6.47
CA LEU A 37 -19.67 -21.89 6.65
C LEU A 37 -21.15 -21.58 6.31
N PHE A 38 -21.57 -20.33 6.51
CA PHE A 38 -22.95 -19.87 6.31
C PHE A 38 -23.15 -19.12 4.98
N ASN A 39 -22.12 -18.97 4.16
CA ASN A 39 -22.15 -18.14 2.95
C ASN A 39 -22.18 -19.02 1.69
N THR A 40 -23.22 -19.85 1.57
CA THR A 40 -23.35 -20.88 0.52
C THR A 40 -23.68 -20.32 -0.87
N GLU A 41 -24.19 -19.10 -0.95
CA GLU A 41 -24.53 -18.44 -2.22
C GLU A 41 -23.32 -17.83 -2.94
N LEU A 42 -22.18 -17.73 -2.26
CA LEU A 42 -20.97 -17.13 -2.81
C LEU A 42 -20.13 -18.19 -3.52
N THR A 43 -20.14 -18.18 -4.86
CA THR A 43 -19.27 -19.03 -5.67
C THR A 43 -18.00 -18.29 -6.08
N TYR A 44 -16.88 -19.01 -6.18
CA TYR A 44 -15.61 -18.45 -6.65
C TYR A 44 -15.75 -17.81 -8.04
N GLU A 45 -16.51 -18.43 -8.96
CA GLU A 45 -16.72 -17.90 -10.31
C GLU A 45 -17.39 -16.52 -10.29
N ARG A 46 -18.40 -16.34 -9.41
CA ARG A 46 -19.09 -15.05 -9.25
C ARG A 46 -18.14 -13.99 -8.72
N VAL A 47 -17.28 -14.32 -7.76
CA VAL A 47 -16.25 -13.40 -7.25
C VAL A 47 -15.24 -13.06 -8.34
N TYR A 48 -14.74 -14.06 -9.05
CA TYR A 48 -13.75 -13.88 -10.12
C TYR A 48 -14.27 -12.98 -11.24
N GLN A 49 -15.49 -13.20 -11.72
CA GLN A 49 -16.08 -12.35 -12.75
C GLN A 49 -16.26 -10.91 -12.27
N ASN A 50 -16.79 -10.71 -11.05
CA ASN A 50 -16.95 -9.37 -10.48
C ASN A 50 -15.63 -8.63 -10.35
N VAL A 51 -14.61 -9.27 -9.75
CA VAL A 51 -13.27 -8.70 -9.57
C VAL A 51 -12.65 -8.38 -10.94
N ARG A 52 -12.76 -9.29 -11.90
CA ARG A 52 -12.23 -9.11 -13.27
C ARG A 52 -12.85 -7.91 -13.96
N PHE A 53 -14.18 -7.81 -14.01
CA PHE A 53 -14.87 -6.72 -14.69
C PHE A 53 -14.63 -5.38 -13.98
N PHE A 54 -14.63 -5.39 -12.65
CA PHE A 54 -14.35 -4.21 -11.85
C PHE A 54 -12.93 -3.68 -12.08
N LEU A 55 -11.91 -4.52 -11.93
CA LEU A 55 -10.51 -4.12 -12.12
C LEU A 55 -10.27 -3.63 -13.55
N TRP A 56 -10.83 -4.30 -14.55
CA TRP A 56 -10.76 -3.84 -15.93
C TRP A 56 -11.40 -2.45 -16.11
N ALA A 57 -12.66 -2.28 -15.70
CA ALA A 57 -13.37 -1.01 -15.83
C ALA A 57 -12.70 0.14 -15.06
N GLN A 58 -12.10 -0.16 -13.90
CA GLN A 58 -11.40 0.82 -13.07
C GLN A 58 -10.01 1.17 -13.62
N SER A 59 -9.29 0.20 -14.17
CA SER A 59 -7.97 0.45 -14.76
C SER A 59 -8.02 1.41 -15.96
N CYS A 60 -9.14 1.45 -16.67
CA CYS A 60 -9.37 2.40 -17.76
C CYS A 60 -9.65 3.84 -17.28
N LYS A 61 -9.91 4.06 -15.98
CA LYS A 61 -10.28 5.37 -15.45
C LYS A 61 -9.03 6.11 -14.90
N PRO A 62 -8.76 7.34 -15.36
CA PRO A 62 -7.60 8.10 -14.89
C PRO A 62 -7.71 8.50 -13.42
N SER A 63 -8.93 8.71 -12.90
CA SER A 63 -9.19 9.04 -11.49
C SER A 63 -9.16 7.84 -10.54
N SER A 64 -9.20 6.62 -11.07
CA SER A 64 -9.23 5.40 -10.24
C SER A 64 -7.87 5.12 -9.61
N PRO A 65 -7.82 4.55 -8.40
CA PRO A 65 -6.56 4.17 -7.77
C PRO A 65 -5.93 2.93 -8.42
N PHE A 66 -6.68 2.16 -9.19
CA PHE A 66 -6.20 0.93 -9.82
C PHE A 66 -5.55 1.20 -11.18
N MET A 67 -4.55 0.40 -11.53
CA MET A 67 -3.91 0.40 -12.84
C MET A 67 -3.72 -1.03 -13.35
N GLY A 68 -3.70 -1.19 -14.67
CA GLY A 68 -3.17 -2.39 -15.31
C GLY A 68 -1.66 -2.31 -15.38
N THR A 69 -0.97 -3.44 -15.19
CA THR A 69 0.48 -3.52 -15.37
C THR A 69 0.83 -3.95 -16.80
N ALA A 70 2.12 -4.09 -17.11
CA ALA A 70 2.59 -4.54 -18.42
C ALA A 70 2.08 -5.95 -18.80
N ASN A 71 1.80 -6.79 -17.79
CA ASN A 71 1.32 -8.14 -18.00
C ASN A 71 -0.21 -8.16 -18.10
N ARG A 72 -0.73 -8.87 -19.11
CA ARG A 72 -2.18 -9.01 -19.29
C ARG A 72 -2.80 -9.72 -18.07
N GLY A 73 -3.86 -9.12 -17.52
CA GLY A 73 -4.58 -9.69 -16.38
C GLY A 73 -3.88 -9.47 -15.03
N TRP A 74 -2.91 -8.57 -14.97
CA TRP A 74 -2.25 -8.15 -13.74
C TRP A 74 -2.61 -6.71 -13.40
N TYR A 75 -2.96 -6.48 -12.15
CA TYR A 75 -3.44 -5.19 -11.66
C TYR A 75 -2.64 -4.76 -10.43
N ALA A 76 -2.39 -3.45 -10.32
CA ALA A 76 -1.66 -2.83 -9.23
C ALA A 76 -2.38 -1.54 -8.77
N LEU A 77 -1.95 -0.99 -7.64
CA LEU A 77 -2.34 0.35 -7.24
C LEU A 77 -1.39 1.40 -7.83
N LYS A 78 -1.93 2.60 -8.09
CA LYS A 78 -1.13 3.74 -8.51
C LYS A 78 -0.09 4.10 -7.44
N PRO A 79 1.15 4.44 -7.82
CA PRO A 79 2.22 4.77 -6.86
C PRO A 79 1.84 5.95 -5.96
N ASN A 80 1.03 6.88 -6.47
CA ASN A 80 0.56 8.05 -5.73
C ASN A 80 -0.51 7.74 -4.68
N VAL A 81 -1.12 6.55 -4.75
CA VAL A 81 -2.20 6.14 -3.84
C VAL A 81 -1.66 5.34 -2.67
N CYS A 82 -0.57 4.60 -2.86
CA CYS A 82 0.12 3.86 -1.81
C CYS A 82 1.05 4.73 -0.95
N ARG A 83 0.94 6.08 -0.99
CA ARG A 83 1.68 7.00 -0.11
C ARG A 83 1.14 6.95 1.33
N GLN A 84 1.17 5.77 1.93
CA GLN A 84 1.47 5.69 3.36
C GLN A 84 2.93 6.14 3.50
N MET A 85 3.27 7.04 4.42
CA MET A 85 4.66 7.41 4.68
C MET A 85 5.45 6.12 4.98
N ARG A 86 6.20 5.61 4.01
CA ARG A 86 7.25 4.63 4.30
C ARG A 86 8.32 5.41 5.03
N ILE A 87 8.49 5.10 6.32
CA ILE A 87 9.67 5.54 7.06
C ILE A 87 10.79 4.66 6.52
N ASP A 88 11.60 5.22 5.63
CA ASP A 88 12.78 4.54 5.11
C ASP A 88 13.84 4.59 6.23
N PHE A 89 13.95 3.50 7.01
CA PHE A 89 14.97 3.34 8.05
C PHE A 89 16.37 3.03 7.49
N THR A 90 16.55 3.12 6.18
CA THR A 90 17.86 3.17 5.54
C THR A 90 18.47 4.55 5.77
N GLU A 91 18.75 4.86 7.03
CA GLU A 91 19.78 5.82 7.37
C GLU A 91 21.11 5.18 6.94
N ILE A 92 21.62 5.60 5.79
CA ILE A 92 23.04 5.47 5.53
C ILE A 92 23.68 6.44 6.53
N PRO A 93 24.53 5.99 7.47
CA PRO A 93 25.28 6.93 8.27
C PRO A 93 26.07 7.80 7.29
N SER A 94 25.77 9.10 7.26
CA SER A 94 26.63 10.04 6.58
C SER A 94 27.93 10.06 7.36
N GLU A 95 28.92 9.31 6.88
CA GLU A 95 30.31 9.54 7.20
C GLU A 95 30.68 10.92 6.65
N GLU A 96 30.38 11.97 7.41
CA GLU A 96 31.00 13.30 7.36
C GLU A 96 30.40 14.17 8.48
N ALA A 97 30.47 13.66 9.71
CA ALA A 97 30.54 14.54 10.88
C ALA A 97 31.99 15.04 10.96
N THR A 98 32.32 16.02 10.12
CA THR A 98 33.55 16.79 10.28
C THR A 98 33.46 17.48 11.64
N GLU A 99 34.27 17.03 12.58
CA GLU A 99 34.46 17.64 13.89
C GLU A 99 34.73 19.14 13.71
N VAL A 100 33.71 19.96 13.95
CA VAL A 100 33.90 21.41 14.09
C VAL A 100 34.54 21.61 15.46
N PRO A 101 35.76 22.18 15.54
CA PRO A 101 36.44 22.34 16.82
C PRO A 101 35.62 23.23 17.74
N GLU A 102 35.45 22.75 18.97
CA GLU A 102 34.78 23.42 20.09
C GLU A 102 35.31 24.84 20.24
N LYS A 103 34.45 25.84 20.00
CA LYS A 103 34.72 27.22 20.41
C LYS A 103 34.16 27.44 21.81
N GLU A 104 35.10 27.40 22.75
CA GLU A 104 35.18 28.20 23.98
C GLU A 104 33.88 28.41 24.76
N GLU A 105 33.81 27.68 25.86
CA GLU A 105 32.90 27.85 26.99
C GLU A 105 32.77 29.32 27.40
N LYS A 106 31.58 29.91 27.19
CA LYS A 106 31.15 31.03 28.03
C LYS A 106 30.52 30.43 29.27
N THR A 107 31.25 30.51 30.38
CA THR A 107 30.74 30.28 31.74
C THR A 107 29.48 31.13 31.96
N ILE A 108 28.32 30.49 31.91
CA ILE A 108 27.07 31.10 32.36
C ILE A 108 26.99 30.84 33.86
N ASP A 109 27.26 31.89 34.63
CA ASP A 109 27.18 31.90 36.09
C ASP A 109 25.70 31.88 36.48
N TYR A 110 25.16 30.70 36.81
CA TYR A 110 23.80 30.56 37.32
C TYR A 110 23.82 30.67 38.85
N PRO A 111 22.94 31.48 39.47
CA PRO A 111 22.87 31.55 40.91
C PRO A 111 22.32 30.24 41.49
N THR A 112 23.13 29.58 42.33
CA THR A 112 22.70 28.45 43.17
C THR A 112 21.73 28.92 44.24
N LEU A 113 20.53 28.35 44.25
CA LEU A 113 19.55 28.51 45.33
C LEU A 113 19.99 27.65 46.53
N PHE A 114 20.72 28.28 47.45
CA PHE A 114 20.65 27.96 48.87
C PHE A 114 19.63 28.90 49.52
#